data_AF-A0A9N8EKA7-F1
#
_entry.id   AF-A0A9N8EKA7-F1
#
_cell.length_a   1.000
_cell.length_b   1.000
_cell.length_c   1.000
_cell.angle_alpha   90.00
_cell.angle_beta   90.00
_cell.angle_gamma   90.00
#
_symmetry.space_group_name_H-M   'P 1'
#
loop_
_entity.id
_entity.type
_entity.pdbx_description
1 polymer ?
#
loop_
_entity_poly.entity_id
_entity_poly.type
_entity_poly.pdbx_seq_one_letter_code
_entity_poly.pdbx_strand_id
1 'polypeptide(L)'
;MTTSQTKEGRSHEEQSTPMSFISVTEGWAPEEEDTPRRFKSIDPDVTVVVGGTTEFFHYKSILCTCDFFDKMLSSSMKESETSKIEFPDGDPEAWLEVYKFLDPFNYIALEQPVSSLLTDENVEVLIPWFDYLGMEQHLHLCDQKLHFRIMKSHQPPSHDMWERYKDLPTYPKTKQAIIDVTKFSSHDIIRNATTTKKADFEELKKFLLDDECGEAIWSYFTSTVVNLPQGMLDDLDRKTIIASPMLQHIVGMCPKPIPRAASSWSRSVASNPPAKTQSFLDSSSDEDSSEPPRRRAPAPPPPAAARMRSFFDSDSDSDSS
;
A
#
# COMPACT_ATOMS: atom_id res chain seq x y z
N MET A 1 -12.19 20.46 -64.80
CA MET A 1 -13.45 21.08 -65.26
C MET A 1 -14.54 20.79 -64.22
N THR A 2 -15.28 21.83 -63.82
CA THR A 2 -16.65 21.80 -63.22
C THR A 2 -16.85 21.06 -61.89
N THR A 3 -17.44 21.62 -60.81
CA THR A 3 -18.10 22.92 -60.56
C THR A 3 -18.26 23.11 -59.05
N SER A 4 -18.19 24.37 -58.63
CA SER A 4 -18.53 24.91 -57.31
C SER A 4 -20.00 24.68 -56.91
N GLN A 5 -20.29 24.57 -55.60
CA GLN A 5 -21.54 25.10 -55.03
C GLN A 5 -21.33 25.68 -53.63
N THR A 6 -21.61 26.98 -53.56
CA THR A 6 -21.72 27.88 -52.42
C THR A 6 -23.10 27.72 -51.77
N LYS A 7 -23.20 27.84 -50.43
CA LYS A 7 -24.49 28.14 -49.78
C LYS A 7 -24.30 29.05 -48.56
N GLU A 8 -24.77 30.29 -48.72
CA GLU A 8 -25.19 31.23 -47.67
C GLU A 8 -26.17 30.53 -46.71
N GLY A 9 -26.33 30.86 -45.43
CA GLY A 9 -26.17 32.09 -44.69
C GLY A 9 -27.26 32.06 -43.61
N ARG A 10 -26.97 32.42 -42.36
CA ARG A 10 -27.99 32.82 -41.38
C ARG A 10 -27.35 33.55 -40.22
N SER A 11 -27.44 34.86 -40.26
CA SER A 11 -27.14 35.75 -39.14
C SER A 11 -28.26 35.60 -38.10
N HIS A 12 -27.92 35.22 -36.87
CA HIS A 12 -28.78 35.43 -35.71
C HIS A 12 -28.14 36.52 -34.86
N GLU A 13 -28.84 37.64 -34.80
CA GLU A 13 -28.59 38.81 -34.00
C GLU A 13 -29.14 38.53 -32.59
N GLU A 14 -28.27 38.14 -31.66
CA GLU A 14 -28.64 37.98 -30.25
C GLU A 14 -28.47 39.29 -29.49
N GLN A 15 -29.58 39.68 -28.88
CA GLN A 15 -29.80 40.92 -28.16
C GLN A 15 -28.99 40.93 -26.86
N SER A 16 -28.08 41.89 -26.76
CA SER A 16 -27.32 42.20 -25.55
C SER A 16 -28.26 42.81 -24.49
N THR A 17 -28.52 42.06 -23.43
CA THR A 17 -29.27 42.52 -22.26
C THR A 17 -28.26 42.95 -21.18
N PRO A 18 -28.36 44.16 -20.61
CA PRO A 18 -27.42 44.61 -19.58
C PRO A 18 -27.69 43.88 -18.26
N MET A 19 -26.75 43.04 -17.84
CA MET A 19 -26.72 42.41 -16.53
C MET A 19 -26.54 43.49 -15.45
N SER A 20 -27.59 43.69 -14.67
CA SER A 20 -27.56 44.42 -13.41
C SER A 20 -26.58 43.75 -12.44
N PHE A 21 -25.58 44.51 -12.01
CA PHE A 21 -24.66 44.14 -10.93
C PHE A 21 -25.47 43.97 -9.62
N ILE A 22 -25.78 42.73 -9.27
CA ILE A 22 -26.22 42.36 -7.92
C ILE A 22 -24.94 42.21 -7.10
N SER A 23 -24.64 43.21 -6.28
CA SER A 23 -23.67 43.10 -5.20
C SER A 23 -24.20 42.10 -4.16
N VAL A 24 -23.74 40.85 -4.26
CA VAL A 24 -23.94 39.82 -3.24
C VAL A 24 -22.92 40.05 -2.13
N THR A 25 -23.41 40.60 -1.03
CA THR A 25 -22.76 40.65 0.27
C THR A 25 -22.78 39.27 0.92
N GLU A 26 -21.63 38.91 1.51
CA GLU A 26 -21.44 38.05 2.69
C GLU A 26 -22.22 36.73 2.81
N GLY A 27 -21.43 35.68 3.02
CA GLY A 27 -21.70 34.79 4.13
C GLY A 27 -22.36 33.49 3.74
N TRP A 28 -21.61 32.64 3.05
CA TRP A 28 -21.41 31.24 3.43
C TRP A 28 -20.33 30.70 2.50
N ALA A 29 -19.13 30.48 3.04
CA ALA A 29 -18.16 29.62 2.37
C ALA A 29 -18.86 28.27 2.14
N PRO A 30 -18.68 27.64 0.97
CA PRO A 30 -19.18 26.27 0.78
C PRO A 30 -18.72 25.46 1.99
N GLU A 31 -19.64 24.71 2.60
CA GLU A 31 -19.27 23.73 3.62
C GLU A 31 -18.17 22.87 2.95
N GLU A 32 -16.92 23.10 3.34
CA GLU A 32 -15.76 22.35 2.87
C GLU A 32 -15.96 20.94 3.40
N GLU A 33 -16.63 20.13 2.57
CA GLU A 33 -17.01 18.73 2.78
C GLU A 33 -15.78 17.86 3.14
N ASP A 34 -14.58 18.39 2.89
CA ASP A 34 -13.30 17.76 3.13
C ASP A 34 -12.72 18.04 4.53
N THR A 35 -13.42 18.76 5.41
CA THR A 35 -12.93 18.97 6.79
C THR A 35 -13.52 17.98 7.80
N PRO A 36 -12.69 17.36 8.66
CA PRO A 36 -13.17 16.42 9.65
C PRO A 36 -14.24 17.03 10.57
N ARG A 37 -15.05 16.18 11.19
CA ARG A 37 -16.18 16.58 12.04
C ARG A 37 -15.75 17.65 13.05
N ARG A 38 -16.25 18.87 12.87
CA ARG A 38 -15.97 20.00 13.76
C ARG A 38 -16.88 19.96 14.98
N PHE A 39 -16.30 20.17 16.17
CA PHE A 39 -17.09 20.42 17.37
C PHE A 39 -17.77 21.78 17.22
N LYS A 40 -19.10 21.83 17.34
CA LYS A 40 -19.87 23.08 17.22
C LYS A 40 -19.52 24.14 18.28
N SER A 41 -18.89 23.73 19.37
CA SER A 41 -18.62 24.56 20.55
C SER A 41 -17.16 24.98 20.68
N ILE A 42 -16.25 24.45 19.87
CA ILE A 42 -14.80 24.68 19.99
C ILE A 42 -14.21 24.81 18.60
N ASP A 43 -13.50 25.91 18.37
CA ASP A 43 -12.80 26.13 17.11
C ASP A 43 -11.53 25.25 17.02
N PRO A 44 -11.18 24.75 15.82
CA PRO A 44 -9.92 24.06 15.60
C PRO A 44 -8.71 24.93 16.01
N ASP A 45 -7.71 24.32 16.64
CA ASP A 45 -6.54 25.01 17.22
C ASP A 45 -5.21 24.61 16.55
N VAL A 46 -5.25 23.82 15.47
CA VAL A 46 -4.08 23.48 14.65
C VAL A 46 -4.46 23.30 13.19
N THR A 47 -3.60 23.77 12.29
CA THR A 47 -3.73 23.61 10.84
C THR A 47 -2.67 22.64 10.32
N VAL A 48 -3.10 21.62 9.60
CA VAL A 48 -2.21 20.69 8.89
C VAL A 48 -2.28 21.03 7.40
N VAL A 49 -1.14 21.29 6.77
CA VAL A 49 -1.07 21.59 5.33
C VAL A 49 -0.44 20.41 4.60
N VAL A 50 -1.16 19.83 3.65
CA VAL A 50 -0.74 18.64 2.89
C VAL A 50 -0.60 19.00 1.41
N GLY A 51 0.39 18.43 0.73
CA GLY A 51 0.71 18.74 -0.67
C GLY A 51 1.20 20.17 -0.90
N GLY A 52 1.54 20.89 0.17
CA GLY A 52 1.93 22.30 0.13
C GLY A 52 0.80 23.29 -0.15
N THR A 53 -0.43 22.83 -0.41
CA THR A 53 -1.54 23.68 -0.84
C THR A 53 -2.81 23.49 -0.02
N THR A 54 -3.10 22.28 0.45
CA THR A 54 -4.40 21.95 1.04
C THR A 54 -4.33 22.05 2.56
N GLU A 55 -5.15 22.91 3.15
CA GLU A 55 -5.19 23.14 4.59
C GLU A 55 -6.33 22.35 5.25
N PHE A 56 -6.00 21.64 6.32
CA PHE A 56 -6.94 20.90 7.16
C PHE A 56 -6.92 21.47 8.58
N PHE A 57 -8.10 21.81 9.10
CA PHE A 57 -8.25 22.38 10.43
C PHE A 57 -8.62 21.28 11.43
N HIS A 58 -7.76 21.07 12.44
CA HIS A 58 -7.86 19.98 13.40
C HIS A 58 -7.80 20.48 14.85
N TYR A 59 -8.03 19.54 15.76
CA TYR A 59 -7.86 19.74 17.20
C TYR A 59 -6.56 19.08 17.67
N LYS A 60 -5.71 19.83 18.38
CA LYS A 60 -4.45 19.30 18.96
C LYS A 60 -4.71 18.09 19.84
N SER A 61 -5.78 18.11 20.62
CA SER A 61 -6.18 17.00 21.50
C SER A 61 -6.43 15.69 20.73
N ILE A 62 -6.91 15.76 19.49
CA ILE A 62 -7.13 14.58 18.64
C ILE A 62 -5.80 14.13 18.03
N LEU A 63 -5.01 15.04 17.46
CA LEU A 63 -3.74 14.68 16.83
C LEU A 63 -2.75 14.08 17.85
N CYS A 64 -2.69 14.63 19.06
CA CYS A 64 -1.84 14.14 20.16
C CYS A 64 -2.21 12.74 20.68
N THR A 65 -3.25 12.10 20.16
CA THR A 65 -3.49 10.66 20.39
C THR A 65 -2.39 9.79 19.77
N CYS A 66 -1.66 10.33 18.80
CA CYS A 66 -0.49 9.73 18.19
C CYS A 66 0.80 10.35 18.75
N ASP A 67 1.72 9.49 19.21
CA ASP A 67 3.02 9.86 19.79
C ASP A 67 3.83 10.83 18.92
N PHE A 68 3.70 10.73 17.59
CA PHE A 68 4.40 11.62 16.65
C PHE A 68 3.97 13.08 16.85
N PHE A 69 2.66 13.33 16.84
CA PHE A 69 2.09 14.66 17.03
C PHE A 69 2.22 15.13 18.46
N ASP A 70 2.09 14.23 19.44
CA ASP A 70 2.30 14.59 20.85
C ASP A 70 3.71 15.16 21.08
N LYS A 71 4.75 14.49 20.56
CA LYS A 71 6.13 14.99 20.64
C LYS A 71 6.35 16.28 19.86
N MET A 72 5.77 16.37 18.65
CA MET A 72 5.89 17.56 17.80
C MET A 72 5.23 18.79 18.44
N LEU A 73 4.07 18.64 19.07
CA LEU A 73 3.27 19.73 19.63
C LEU A 73 3.58 20.05 21.10
N SER A 74 4.14 19.10 21.86
CA SER A 74 4.56 19.32 23.26
C SER A 74 5.95 19.98 23.39
N SER A 75 6.77 19.91 22.34
CA SER A 75 8.13 20.43 22.34
C SER A 75 8.18 21.91 21.94
N SER A 76 9.31 22.56 22.20
CA SER A 76 9.64 23.92 21.74
C SER A 76 9.95 23.98 20.23
N MET A 77 9.21 23.20 19.44
CA MET A 77 9.34 23.16 17.99
C MET A 77 8.51 24.26 17.35
N LYS A 78 8.86 24.62 16.11
CA LYS A 78 8.19 25.70 15.37
C LYS A 78 6.69 25.44 15.26
N GLU A 79 6.30 24.18 15.07
CA GLU A 79 4.94 23.71 14.88
C GLU A 79 4.06 23.96 16.11
N SER A 80 4.62 23.91 17.33
CA SER A 80 3.86 24.19 18.55
C SER A 80 3.59 25.69 18.74
N GLU A 81 4.52 26.55 18.30
CA GLU A 81 4.39 28.01 18.32
C GLU A 81 3.44 28.53 17.23
N THR A 82 3.55 28.00 16.01
CA THR A 82 2.73 28.43 14.87
C THR A 82 1.37 27.76 14.82
N SER A 83 1.18 26.64 15.54
CA SER A 83 0.03 25.75 15.38
C SER A 83 -0.20 25.32 13.92
N LYS A 84 0.89 25.16 13.16
CA LYS A 84 0.87 24.79 11.74
C LYS A 84 1.85 23.66 11.47
N ILE A 85 1.37 22.55 10.93
CA ILE A 85 2.15 21.36 10.55
C ILE A 85 2.13 21.26 9.02
N GLU A 86 3.26 20.96 8.38
CA GLU A 86 3.37 20.91 6.92
C GLU A 86 3.89 19.56 6.43
N PHE A 87 3.16 18.95 5.49
CA PHE A 87 3.49 17.71 4.77
C PHE A 87 3.54 18.02 3.27
N PRO A 88 4.64 18.62 2.77
CA PRO A 88 4.70 19.14 1.40
C PRO A 88 4.61 18.05 0.33
N ASP A 89 5.13 16.86 0.61
CA ASP A 89 5.14 15.72 -0.32
C ASP A 89 3.96 14.75 -0.07
N GLY A 90 3.02 15.10 0.83
CA GLY A 90 1.88 14.27 1.17
C GLY A 90 0.72 14.43 0.19
N ASP A 91 -0.04 13.35 -0.01
CA ASP A 91 -1.31 13.39 -0.75
C ASP A 91 -2.47 13.81 0.19
N PRO A 92 -3.24 14.87 -0.13
CA PRO A 92 -4.39 15.30 0.65
C PRO A 92 -5.49 14.23 0.81
N GLU A 93 -5.74 13.40 -0.22
CA GLU A 93 -6.77 12.36 -0.15
C GLU A 93 -6.34 11.24 0.82
N ALA A 94 -5.08 10.80 0.71
CA ALA A 94 -4.47 9.88 1.66
C ALA A 94 -4.53 10.39 3.10
N TRP A 95 -4.30 11.69 3.32
CA TRP A 95 -4.35 12.29 4.66
C TRP A 95 -5.73 12.16 5.30
N LEU A 96 -6.81 12.33 4.53
CA LEU A 96 -8.17 12.13 5.02
C LEU A 96 -8.40 10.69 5.49
N GLU A 97 -7.85 9.70 4.79
CA GLU A 97 -7.90 8.30 5.23
C GLU A 97 -7.10 8.08 6.52
N VAL A 98 -5.90 8.66 6.64
CA VAL A 98 -5.08 8.59 7.86
C VAL A 98 -5.81 9.19 9.06
N TYR A 99 -6.47 10.34 8.86
CA TYR A 99 -7.16 11.04 9.94
C TYR A 99 -8.28 10.20 10.56
N LYS A 100 -8.91 9.29 9.79
CA LYS A 100 -9.91 8.35 10.32
C LYS A 100 -9.35 7.44 11.43
N PHE A 101 -8.05 7.16 11.41
CA PHE A 101 -7.35 6.37 12.42
C PHE A 101 -6.85 7.23 13.60
N LEU A 102 -6.62 8.52 13.39
CA LEU A 102 -6.20 9.45 14.44
C LEU A 102 -7.37 9.92 15.30
N ASP A 103 -8.57 10.01 14.73
CA ASP A 103 -9.76 10.50 15.45
C ASP A 103 -10.49 9.37 16.20
N PRO A 104 -10.45 9.37 17.55
CA PRO A 104 -11.12 8.35 18.34
C PRO A 104 -12.63 8.28 18.10
N PHE A 105 -13.23 9.42 17.78
CA PHE A 105 -14.67 9.52 17.60
C PHE A 105 -15.13 8.84 16.31
N ASN A 106 -14.25 8.68 15.32
CA ASN A 106 -14.60 7.99 14.08
C ASN A 106 -14.87 6.50 14.33
N TYR A 107 -13.98 5.78 15.01
CA TYR A 107 -14.23 4.35 15.28
C TYR A 107 -15.29 4.12 16.37
N ILE A 108 -15.40 5.01 17.36
CA ILE A 108 -16.49 4.93 18.37
C ILE A 108 -17.85 5.08 17.70
N ALA A 109 -18.00 6.07 16.80
CA ALA A 109 -19.28 6.33 16.14
C ALA A 109 -19.69 5.22 15.16
N LEU A 110 -18.70 4.50 14.59
CA LEU A 110 -18.98 3.45 13.61
C LEU A 110 -19.34 2.11 14.25
N GLU A 111 -19.22 1.94 15.57
CA GLU A 111 -19.40 0.66 16.27
C GLU A 111 -18.62 -0.50 15.62
N GLN A 112 -17.52 -0.18 14.93
CA GLN A 112 -16.75 -1.11 14.14
C GLN A 112 -15.30 -1.18 14.61
N PRO A 113 -14.64 -2.35 14.47
CA PRO A 113 -13.24 -2.48 14.81
C PRO A 113 -12.39 -1.62 13.87
N VAL A 114 -11.29 -1.05 14.36
CA VAL A 114 -10.33 -0.24 13.57
C VAL A 114 -9.89 -0.95 12.28
N SER A 115 -9.82 -2.28 12.29
CA SER A 115 -9.49 -3.10 11.12
C SER A 115 -10.48 -2.97 9.95
N SER A 116 -11.71 -2.49 10.17
CA SER A 116 -12.70 -2.29 9.10
C SER A 116 -12.47 -1.01 8.30
N LEU A 117 -11.79 -0.01 8.89
CA LEU A 117 -11.36 1.20 8.19
C LEU A 117 -10.29 0.90 7.14
N LEU A 118 -9.58 -0.22 7.31
CA LEU A 118 -8.57 -0.68 6.37
C LEU A 118 -9.20 -1.54 5.27
N THR A 119 -9.30 -0.98 4.07
CA THR A 119 -9.87 -1.62 2.88
C THR A 119 -8.78 -2.12 1.95
N ASP A 120 -9.15 -2.86 0.89
CA ASP A 120 -8.15 -3.35 -0.07
C ASP A 120 -7.62 -2.20 -0.96
N GLU A 121 -8.40 -1.13 -1.07
CA GLU A 121 -8.14 0.07 -1.87
C GLU A 121 -7.23 1.07 -1.15
N ASN A 122 -7.40 1.27 0.15
CA ASN A 122 -6.63 2.28 0.89
C ASN A 122 -5.35 1.73 1.56
N VAL A 123 -5.21 0.41 1.71
CA VAL A 123 -4.10 -0.17 2.46
C VAL A 123 -2.73 0.25 1.93
N GLU A 124 -2.52 0.27 0.61
CA GLU A 124 -1.21 0.63 0.05
C GLU A 124 -0.87 2.11 0.24
N VAL A 125 -1.89 2.97 0.16
CA VAL A 125 -1.78 4.43 0.33
C VAL A 125 -1.50 4.79 1.78
N LEU A 126 -2.03 4.01 2.73
CA LEU A 126 -1.88 4.27 4.17
C LEU A 126 -0.53 3.81 4.75
N ILE A 127 0.14 2.84 4.12
CA ILE A 127 1.40 2.28 4.62
C ILE A 127 2.49 3.35 4.79
N PRO A 128 2.79 4.21 3.80
CA PRO A 128 3.82 5.24 3.95
C PRO A 128 3.52 6.21 5.09
N TRP A 129 2.24 6.55 5.27
CA TRP A 129 1.80 7.43 6.35
C TRP A 129 1.96 6.77 7.73
N PHE A 130 1.55 5.50 7.87
CA PHE A 130 1.71 4.79 9.13
C PHE A 130 3.19 4.54 9.49
N ASP A 131 4.07 4.33 8.51
CA ASP A 131 5.53 4.25 8.75
C ASP A 131 6.07 5.60 9.19
N TYR A 132 5.71 6.67 8.46
CA TYR A 132 6.15 8.03 8.75
C TYR A 132 5.70 8.51 10.15
N LEU A 133 4.45 8.23 10.53
CA LEU A 133 3.88 8.61 11.81
C LEU A 133 4.25 7.65 12.96
N GLY A 134 4.98 6.57 12.68
CA GLY A 134 5.38 5.58 13.69
C GLY A 134 4.20 4.79 14.27
N MET A 135 3.15 4.56 13.49
CA MET A 135 1.93 3.85 13.90
C MET A 135 2.10 2.33 13.75
N GLU A 136 3.01 1.73 14.51
CA GLU A 136 3.42 0.31 14.36
C GLU A 136 2.26 -0.70 14.40
N GLN A 137 1.27 -0.47 15.27
CA GLN A 137 0.09 -1.33 15.37
C GLN A 137 -0.72 -1.32 14.06
N HIS A 138 -0.81 -0.17 13.40
CA HIS A 138 -1.52 -0.01 12.14
C HIS A 138 -0.74 -0.63 10.97
N LEU A 139 0.59 -0.54 10.97
CA LEU A 139 1.44 -1.27 10.03
C LEU A 139 1.23 -2.78 10.13
N HIS A 140 1.07 -3.32 11.36
CA HIS A 140 0.76 -4.73 11.53
C HIS A 140 -0.61 -5.13 10.95
N LEU A 141 -1.61 -4.25 11.06
CA LEU A 141 -2.92 -4.45 10.42
C LEU A 141 -2.79 -4.42 8.89
N CYS A 142 -1.98 -3.51 8.33
CA CYS A 142 -1.65 -3.48 6.91
C CYS A 142 -0.99 -4.78 6.45
N ASP A 143 0.00 -5.29 7.18
CA ASP A 143 0.67 -6.57 6.84
C ASP A 143 -0.32 -7.75 6.82
N GLN A 144 -1.24 -7.82 7.79
CA GLN A 144 -2.28 -8.85 7.80
C GLN A 144 -3.24 -8.73 6.62
N LYS A 145 -3.67 -7.51 6.30
CA LYS A 145 -4.60 -7.23 5.20
C LYS A 145 -3.98 -7.59 3.85
N LEU A 146 -2.74 -7.13 3.61
CA LEU A 146 -1.98 -7.43 2.41
C LEU A 146 -1.72 -8.93 2.25
N HIS A 147 -1.27 -9.61 3.32
CA HIS A 147 -1.13 -11.07 3.33
C HIS A 147 -2.43 -11.75 2.88
N PHE A 148 -3.57 -11.39 3.47
CA PHE A 148 -4.85 -11.98 3.09
C PHE A 148 -5.23 -11.70 1.64
N ARG A 149 -5.03 -10.47 1.17
CA ARG A 149 -5.30 -10.05 -0.21
C ARG A 149 -4.47 -10.84 -1.22
N ILE A 150 -3.17 -10.98 -0.96
CA ILE A 150 -2.24 -11.74 -1.82
C ILE A 150 -2.62 -13.21 -1.85
N MET A 151 -2.89 -13.80 -0.68
CA MET A 151 -3.28 -15.21 -0.58
C MET A 151 -4.61 -15.50 -1.28
N LYS A 152 -5.55 -14.55 -1.29
CA LYS A 152 -6.84 -14.66 -1.98
C LYS A 152 -6.76 -14.37 -3.48
N SER A 153 -5.70 -13.68 -3.93
CA SER A 153 -5.48 -13.39 -5.33
C SER A 153 -5.29 -14.69 -6.11
N HIS A 154 -5.94 -14.77 -7.28
CA HIS A 154 -5.70 -15.86 -8.23
C HIS A 154 -4.54 -15.54 -9.17
N GLN A 155 -4.06 -14.30 -9.16
CA GLN A 155 -2.96 -13.86 -9.99
C GLN A 155 -1.64 -14.07 -9.24
N PRO A 156 -0.60 -14.61 -9.92
CA PRO A 156 0.74 -14.63 -9.36
C PRO A 156 1.19 -13.21 -8.99
N PRO A 157 1.88 -13.01 -7.86
CA PRO A 157 2.45 -11.71 -7.54
C PRO A 157 3.52 -11.34 -8.57
N SER A 158 3.62 -10.05 -8.89
CA SER A 158 4.75 -9.53 -9.66
C SER A 158 5.98 -9.42 -8.78
N HIS A 159 7.15 -9.44 -9.40
CA HIS A 159 8.43 -9.17 -8.77
C HIS A 159 8.51 -7.70 -8.32
N ASP A 160 7.87 -6.77 -9.03
CA ASP A 160 7.75 -5.37 -8.58
C ASP A 160 7.03 -5.27 -7.24
N MET A 161 6.01 -6.10 -7.01
CA MET A 161 5.35 -6.21 -5.69
C MET A 161 6.33 -6.72 -4.63
N TRP A 162 7.17 -7.71 -4.96
CA TRP A 162 8.21 -8.19 -4.04
C TRP A 162 9.22 -7.08 -3.68
N GLU A 163 9.74 -6.37 -4.68
CA GLU A 163 10.68 -5.25 -4.48
C GLU A 163 10.10 -4.17 -3.57
N ARG A 164 8.81 -3.84 -3.71
CA ARG A 164 8.13 -2.84 -2.88
C ARG A 164 8.09 -3.22 -1.40
N TYR A 165 7.99 -4.51 -1.07
CA TYR A 165 7.77 -4.97 0.31
C TYR A 165 9.01 -5.62 0.95
N LYS A 166 10.00 -6.08 0.18
CA LYS A 166 11.14 -6.86 0.70
C LYS A 166 12.01 -6.08 1.68
N ASP A 167 12.15 -4.77 1.52
CA ASP A 167 12.98 -3.94 2.39
C ASP A 167 12.25 -3.47 3.66
N LEU A 168 10.94 -3.71 3.76
CA LEU A 168 10.14 -3.27 4.91
C LEU A 168 10.19 -4.33 6.02
N PRO A 169 10.80 -4.06 7.19
CA PRO A 169 10.94 -5.05 8.27
C PRO A 169 9.60 -5.40 8.93
N THR A 170 8.61 -4.51 8.83
CA THR A 170 7.28 -4.61 9.43
C THR A 170 6.32 -5.54 8.69
N TYR A 171 6.74 -6.14 7.56
CA TYR A 171 5.86 -6.93 6.68
C TYR A 171 6.25 -8.41 6.51
N PRO A 172 6.52 -9.16 7.60
CA PRO A 172 6.92 -10.56 7.48
C PRO A 172 5.82 -11.44 6.87
N LYS A 173 4.53 -11.17 7.14
CA LYS A 173 3.43 -11.99 6.61
C LYS A 173 3.25 -11.76 5.12
N THR A 174 3.28 -10.51 4.67
CA THR A 174 3.16 -10.15 3.25
C THR A 174 4.28 -10.78 2.44
N LYS A 175 5.55 -10.70 2.91
CA LYS A 175 6.69 -11.37 2.25
C LYS A 175 6.47 -12.87 2.13
N GLN A 176 6.04 -13.51 3.22
CA GLN A 176 5.76 -14.95 3.22
C GLN A 176 4.64 -15.31 2.26
N ALA A 177 3.55 -14.53 2.19
CA ALA A 177 2.47 -14.75 1.24
C ALA A 177 2.94 -14.63 -0.21
N ILE A 178 3.78 -13.64 -0.55
CA ILE A 178 4.34 -13.51 -1.90
C ILE A 178 5.15 -14.76 -2.24
N ILE A 179 6.07 -15.18 -1.36
CA ILE A 179 6.90 -16.38 -1.57
C ILE A 179 6.02 -17.62 -1.78
N ASP A 180 5.02 -17.81 -0.92
CA ASP A 180 4.15 -18.97 -1.01
C ASP A 180 3.35 -18.92 -2.31
N VAL A 181 2.65 -17.83 -2.63
CA VAL A 181 1.88 -17.73 -3.88
C VAL A 181 2.78 -17.95 -5.10
N THR A 182 4.00 -17.39 -5.14
CA THR A 182 4.95 -17.64 -6.23
C THR A 182 5.33 -19.12 -6.34
N LYS A 183 5.60 -19.81 -5.22
CA LYS A 183 5.86 -21.26 -5.22
C LYS A 183 4.70 -22.02 -5.85
N PHE A 184 3.47 -21.73 -5.46
CA PHE A 184 2.31 -22.44 -6.00
C PHE A 184 2.02 -22.08 -7.45
N SER A 185 2.10 -20.81 -7.83
CA SER A 185 1.93 -20.35 -9.21
C SER A 185 2.98 -20.94 -10.14
N SER A 186 4.18 -21.26 -9.65
CA SER A 186 5.21 -21.91 -10.47
C SER A 186 4.74 -23.26 -11.05
N HIS A 187 3.93 -24.04 -10.33
CA HIS A 187 3.33 -25.27 -10.87
C HIS A 187 2.43 -24.98 -12.08
N ASP A 188 1.61 -23.93 -12.00
CA ASP A 188 0.70 -23.56 -13.08
C ASP A 188 1.45 -23.01 -14.29
N ILE A 189 2.46 -22.17 -14.06
CA ILE A 189 3.34 -21.62 -15.11
C ILE A 189 4.03 -22.78 -15.86
N ILE A 190 4.55 -23.77 -15.13
CA ILE A 190 5.29 -24.91 -15.71
C ILE A 190 4.36 -25.88 -16.43
N ARG A 191 3.23 -26.24 -15.81
CA ARG A 191 2.24 -27.14 -16.42
C ARG A 191 1.76 -26.61 -17.76
N ASN A 192 1.58 -25.29 -17.82
CA ASN A 192 1.13 -24.63 -19.02
C ASN A 192 2.30 -24.13 -19.88
N ALA A 193 3.57 -24.47 -19.63
CA ALA A 193 4.74 -23.82 -20.26
C ALA A 193 4.72 -23.75 -21.80
N THR A 194 3.96 -24.62 -22.47
CA THR A 194 3.72 -24.61 -23.92
C THR A 194 2.72 -23.54 -24.38
N THR A 195 1.83 -23.08 -23.50
CA THR A 195 0.76 -22.10 -23.75
C THR A 195 0.84 -20.87 -22.84
N THR A 196 1.60 -20.92 -21.75
CA THR A 196 1.81 -19.83 -20.80
C THR A 196 2.42 -18.64 -21.54
N LYS A 197 2.00 -17.44 -21.14
CA LYS A 197 2.60 -16.22 -21.67
C LYS A 197 4.08 -16.22 -21.30
N LYS A 198 4.95 -15.97 -22.28
CA LYS A 198 6.39 -15.81 -22.05
C LYS A 198 6.68 -14.87 -20.87
N ALA A 199 5.86 -13.83 -20.70
CA ALA A 199 5.94 -12.88 -19.60
C ALA A 199 5.88 -13.54 -18.21
N ASP A 200 4.94 -14.47 -17.95
CA ASP A 200 4.79 -15.09 -16.62
C ASP A 200 6.03 -15.94 -16.25
N PHE A 201 6.64 -16.59 -17.25
CA PHE A 201 7.87 -17.34 -17.05
C PHE A 201 9.07 -16.44 -16.80
N GLU A 202 9.20 -15.33 -17.52
CA GLU A 202 10.23 -14.31 -17.25
C GLU A 202 10.05 -13.68 -15.86
N GLU A 203 8.80 -13.48 -15.43
CA GLU A 203 8.52 -12.99 -14.08
C GLU A 203 8.98 -13.98 -13.00
N LEU A 204 8.69 -15.27 -13.18
CA LEU A 204 9.19 -16.32 -12.29
C LEU A 204 10.73 -16.35 -12.25
N LYS A 205 11.42 -16.10 -13.37
CA LYS A 205 12.90 -16.03 -13.37
C LYS A 205 13.42 -14.91 -12.48
N LYS A 206 12.77 -13.74 -12.44
CA LYS A 206 13.17 -12.65 -11.55
C LYS A 206 13.16 -13.11 -10.09
N PHE A 207 12.07 -13.76 -9.66
CA PHE A 207 11.96 -14.34 -8.32
C PHE A 207 13.04 -15.41 -8.03
N LEU A 208 13.31 -16.30 -8.98
CA LEU A 208 14.33 -17.35 -8.80
C LEU A 208 15.76 -16.78 -8.74
N LEU A 209 16.00 -15.62 -9.36
CA LEU A 209 17.29 -14.93 -9.36
C LEU A 209 17.48 -14.04 -8.12
N ASP A 210 16.40 -13.64 -7.46
CA ASP A 210 16.40 -12.79 -6.27
C ASP A 210 17.27 -13.38 -5.14
N ASP A 211 18.05 -12.52 -4.48
CA ASP A 211 19.00 -12.97 -3.47
C ASP A 211 18.33 -13.27 -2.11
N GLU A 212 17.15 -12.71 -1.83
CA GLU A 212 16.44 -12.89 -0.56
C GLU A 212 15.41 -14.04 -0.62
N CYS A 213 14.51 -14.02 -1.60
CA CYS A 213 13.48 -15.05 -1.74
C CYS A 213 13.87 -16.19 -2.67
N GLY A 214 14.85 -15.97 -3.56
CA GLY A 214 15.14 -16.89 -4.66
C GLY A 214 15.59 -18.25 -4.18
N GLU A 215 16.27 -18.36 -3.03
CA GLU A 215 16.67 -19.67 -2.50
C GLU A 215 15.46 -20.51 -2.05
N ALA A 216 14.51 -19.90 -1.35
CA ALA A 216 13.30 -20.58 -0.90
C ALA A 216 12.44 -21.03 -2.09
N ILE A 217 12.36 -20.21 -3.13
CA ILE A 217 11.59 -20.52 -4.34
C ILE A 217 12.33 -21.55 -5.20
N TRP A 218 13.65 -21.43 -5.38
CA TRP A 218 14.48 -22.37 -6.13
C TRP A 218 14.49 -23.77 -5.51
N SER A 219 14.64 -23.84 -4.19
CA SER A 219 14.58 -25.11 -3.45
C SER A 219 13.23 -25.80 -3.71
N TYR A 220 12.12 -25.07 -3.59
CA TYR A 220 10.79 -25.60 -3.90
C TYR A 220 10.64 -26.00 -5.38
N PHE A 221 11.14 -25.17 -6.29
CA PHE A 221 11.06 -25.37 -7.74
C PHE A 221 11.75 -26.67 -8.16
N THR A 222 12.98 -26.89 -7.70
CA THR A 222 13.76 -28.09 -8.00
C THR A 222 13.27 -29.32 -7.24
N SER A 223 12.79 -29.18 -6.00
CA SER A 223 12.29 -30.32 -5.22
C SER A 223 10.91 -30.79 -5.67
N THR A 224 10.03 -29.86 -6.04
CA THR A 224 8.58 -30.12 -6.13
C THR A 224 8.03 -29.91 -7.53
N VAL A 225 8.59 -29.00 -8.32
CA VAL A 225 7.99 -28.55 -9.59
C VAL A 225 8.60 -29.24 -10.80
N VAL A 226 9.94 -29.37 -10.85
CA VAL A 226 10.66 -29.86 -12.03
C VAL A 226 11.66 -30.95 -11.66
N ASN A 227 11.83 -31.94 -12.54
CA ASN A 227 12.96 -32.89 -12.50
C ASN A 227 14.09 -32.37 -13.40
N LEU A 228 14.95 -31.48 -12.89
CA LEU A 228 16.14 -31.07 -13.65
C LEU A 228 17.16 -32.23 -13.68
N PRO A 229 17.88 -32.43 -14.80
CA PRO A 229 18.93 -33.43 -14.87
C PRO A 229 19.98 -33.21 -13.78
N GLN A 230 20.39 -34.26 -13.08
CA GLN A 230 21.31 -34.13 -11.94
C GLN A 230 22.63 -33.46 -12.34
N GLY A 231 23.22 -33.82 -13.48
CA GLY A 231 24.44 -33.17 -13.99
C GLY A 231 24.27 -31.67 -14.20
N MET A 232 23.07 -31.19 -14.55
CA MET A 232 22.81 -29.75 -14.67
C MET A 232 22.87 -29.04 -13.31
N LEU A 233 22.36 -29.68 -12.26
CA LEU A 233 22.39 -29.14 -10.89
C LEU A 233 23.80 -29.21 -10.27
N ASP A 234 24.59 -30.21 -10.65
CA ASP A 234 25.95 -30.40 -10.15
C ASP A 234 26.97 -29.48 -10.86
N ASP A 235 26.81 -29.28 -12.17
CA ASP A 235 27.79 -28.60 -13.02
C ASP A 235 27.54 -27.10 -13.17
N LEU A 236 26.30 -26.63 -12.97
CA LEU A 236 25.91 -25.24 -13.22
C LEU A 236 25.33 -24.59 -11.96
N ASP A 237 25.69 -23.33 -11.73
CA ASP A 237 25.07 -22.54 -10.68
C ASP A 237 23.62 -22.14 -11.04
N ARG A 238 22.85 -21.80 -10.01
CA ARG A 238 21.45 -21.36 -10.10
C ARG A 238 21.25 -20.25 -11.16
N LYS A 239 22.11 -19.23 -11.18
CA LYS A 239 21.95 -18.07 -12.08
C LYS A 239 22.19 -18.49 -13.53
N THR A 240 23.18 -19.34 -13.79
CA THR A 240 23.45 -19.91 -15.12
C THR A 240 22.29 -20.78 -15.63
N ILE A 241 21.71 -21.61 -14.77
CA ILE A 241 20.55 -22.43 -15.12
C ILE A 241 19.34 -21.56 -15.48
N ILE A 242 19.05 -20.53 -14.67
CA ILE A 242 17.89 -19.66 -14.86
C ILE A 242 18.03 -18.77 -16.10
N ALA A 243 19.24 -18.27 -16.37
CA ALA A 243 19.52 -17.46 -17.55
C ALA A 243 19.44 -18.25 -18.87
N SER A 244 19.47 -19.59 -18.80
CA SER A 244 19.43 -20.42 -20.00
C SER A 244 18.11 -20.26 -20.77
N PRO A 245 18.16 -19.96 -22.08
CA PRO A 245 16.96 -19.92 -22.91
C PRO A 245 16.30 -21.30 -23.05
N MET A 246 17.04 -22.38 -22.75
CA MET A 246 16.53 -23.74 -22.78
C MET A 246 15.73 -24.11 -21.55
N LEU A 247 15.81 -23.34 -20.45
CA LEU A 247 15.13 -23.68 -19.21
C LEU A 247 13.63 -23.87 -19.42
N GLN A 248 12.97 -22.97 -20.15
CA GLN A 248 11.52 -23.09 -20.42
C GLN A 248 11.17 -24.41 -21.12
N HIS A 249 12.00 -24.85 -22.06
CA HIS A 249 11.80 -26.09 -22.79
C HIS A 249 12.04 -27.32 -21.89
N ILE A 250 13.14 -27.33 -21.15
CA ILE A 250 13.50 -28.42 -20.21
C ILE A 250 12.39 -28.59 -19.16
N VAL A 251 11.93 -27.48 -18.60
CA VAL A 251 10.90 -27.46 -17.57
C VAL A 251 9.56 -27.98 -18.11
N GLY A 252 9.20 -27.65 -19.36
CA GLY A 252 8.02 -28.20 -20.02
C GLY A 252 8.10 -29.70 -20.34
N MET A 253 9.31 -30.25 -20.51
CA MET A 253 9.53 -31.68 -20.77
C MET A 253 9.56 -32.53 -19.49
N CYS A 254 9.88 -31.93 -18.34
CA CYS A 254 10.12 -32.66 -17.10
C CYS A 254 9.28 -32.17 -15.89
N PRO A 255 7.95 -31.95 -16.03
CA PRO A 255 7.12 -31.54 -14.91
C PRO A 255 6.97 -32.67 -13.88
N LYS A 256 7.06 -32.33 -12.60
CA LYS A 256 6.68 -33.24 -11.51
C LYS A 256 5.16 -33.25 -11.33
N PRO A 257 4.57 -34.38 -10.90
CA PRO A 257 3.15 -34.41 -10.53
C PRO A 257 2.90 -33.48 -9.34
N ILE A 258 1.83 -32.70 -9.40
CA ILE A 258 1.45 -31.74 -8.35
C ILE A 258 1.16 -32.52 -7.06
N PRO A 259 1.81 -32.17 -5.93
CA PRO A 259 1.45 -32.76 -4.64
C PRO A 259 -0.03 -32.56 -4.34
N ARG A 260 -0.73 -33.58 -3.86
CA ARG A 260 -2.17 -33.46 -3.50
C ARG A 260 -2.44 -32.27 -2.58
N ALA A 261 -1.51 -31.96 -1.67
CA ALA A 261 -1.59 -30.81 -0.76
C ALA A 261 -1.60 -29.45 -1.49
N ALA A 262 -0.88 -29.32 -2.61
CA ALA A 262 -0.90 -28.10 -3.41
C ALA A 262 -2.25 -27.90 -4.11
N SER A 263 -2.88 -29.00 -4.58
CA SER A 263 -4.21 -28.95 -5.19
C SER A 263 -5.35 -28.59 -4.22
N SER A 264 -5.13 -28.73 -2.90
CA SER A 264 -6.09 -28.30 -1.89
C SER A 264 -5.97 -26.82 -1.54
N TRP A 265 -4.84 -26.17 -1.81
CA TRP A 265 -4.66 -24.78 -1.43
C TRP A 265 -5.60 -23.84 -2.19
N SER A 266 -5.71 -24.02 -3.51
CA SER A 266 -6.69 -23.30 -4.35
C SER A 266 -8.14 -23.50 -3.88
N ARG A 267 -8.45 -24.63 -3.24
CA ARG A 267 -9.78 -24.89 -2.65
C ARG A 267 -9.94 -24.29 -1.27
N SER A 268 -8.93 -24.37 -0.41
CA SER A 268 -8.98 -23.94 0.98
C SER A 268 -9.03 -22.42 1.12
N VAL A 269 -8.29 -21.69 0.28
CA VAL A 269 -8.34 -20.22 0.24
C VAL A 269 -9.75 -19.73 -0.14
N ALA A 270 -10.43 -20.43 -1.04
CA ALA A 270 -11.77 -20.06 -1.48
C ALA A 270 -12.87 -20.35 -0.44
N SER A 271 -12.62 -21.20 0.56
CA SER A 271 -13.67 -21.72 1.45
C SER A 271 -13.57 -21.30 2.92
N ASN A 272 -12.45 -20.71 3.36
CA ASN A 272 -12.31 -20.19 4.72
C ASN A 272 -12.34 -18.65 4.72
N PRO A 273 -13.47 -17.99 5.04
CA PRO A 273 -13.42 -16.59 5.42
C PRO A 273 -12.50 -16.44 6.64
N PRO A 274 -11.74 -15.32 6.75
CA PRO A 274 -10.91 -15.09 7.92
C PRO A 274 -11.81 -15.17 9.15
N ALA A 275 -11.48 -16.07 10.09
CA ALA A 275 -12.18 -16.12 11.36
C ALA A 275 -12.19 -14.70 11.92
N LYS A 276 -13.38 -14.21 12.34
CA LYS A 276 -13.56 -12.86 12.88
C LYS A 276 -12.36 -12.55 13.78
N THR A 277 -11.52 -11.61 13.34
CA THR A 277 -10.32 -11.20 14.07
C THR A 277 -10.80 -10.79 15.45
N GLN A 278 -10.60 -11.65 16.46
CA GLN A 278 -10.93 -11.31 17.84
C GLN A 278 -10.13 -10.05 18.16
N SER A 279 -10.84 -9.02 18.62
CA SER A 279 -10.31 -7.70 18.93
C SER A 279 -9.09 -7.83 19.85
N PHE A 280 -7.90 -7.73 19.26
CA PHE A 280 -6.63 -7.88 19.97
C PHE A 280 -6.28 -6.63 20.81
N LEU A 281 -7.13 -5.61 20.80
CA LEU A 281 -6.91 -4.33 21.48
C LEU A 281 -7.28 -4.33 22.98
N ASP A 282 -7.72 -5.44 23.56
CA ASP A 282 -8.19 -5.49 24.97
C ASP A 282 -7.26 -6.23 25.94
N SER A 283 -6.02 -6.55 25.53
CA SER A 283 -5.02 -7.15 26.42
C SER A 283 -4.10 -6.07 26.99
N SER A 284 -4.63 -5.28 27.94
CA SER A 284 -3.83 -4.52 28.89
C SER A 284 -3.25 -5.50 29.91
N SER A 285 -1.98 -5.86 29.74
CA SER A 285 -1.23 -6.67 30.70
C SER A 285 -0.94 -5.86 31.97
N ASP A 286 -1.41 -6.35 33.12
CA ASP A 286 -0.88 -5.99 34.44
C ASP A 286 0.59 -6.41 34.51
N GLU A 287 1.52 -5.49 34.20
CA GLU A 287 2.93 -5.70 34.45
C GLU A 287 3.35 -5.15 35.82
N ASP A 288 3.98 -6.08 36.53
CA ASP A 288 4.56 -6.01 37.86
C ASP A 288 5.58 -4.85 38.01
N SER A 289 5.52 -4.19 39.16
CA SER A 289 6.31 -3.01 39.50
C SER A 289 7.77 -3.37 39.75
N SER A 290 8.59 -3.32 38.71
CA SER A 290 10.05 -3.31 38.82
C SER A 290 10.60 -2.06 38.14
N GLU A 291 11.25 -1.20 38.93
CA GLU A 291 11.78 0.11 38.54
C GLU A 291 12.80 -0.03 37.39
N PRO A 292 12.59 0.62 36.22
CA PRO A 292 13.46 0.44 35.08
C PRO A 292 14.73 1.31 35.18
N PRO A 293 15.86 0.85 34.63
CA PRO A 293 17.10 1.62 34.61
C PRO A 293 16.94 2.86 33.72
N ARG A 294 17.49 4.00 34.19
CA ARG A 294 17.53 5.28 33.46
C ARG A 294 18.12 5.10 32.06
N ARG A 295 17.26 4.97 31.05
CA ARG A 295 17.66 4.92 29.64
C ARG A 295 18.10 6.31 29.19
N ARG A 296 19.25 6.38 28.52
CA ARG A 296 19.65 7.58 27.75
C ARG A 296 18.57 7.87 26.72
N ALA A 297 18.29 9.17 26.50
CA ALA A 297 17.38 9.62 25.45
C ALA A 297 17.77 8.97 24.11
N PRO A 298 16.83 8.33 23.40
CA PRO A 298 17.09 7.80 22.07
C PRO A 298 17.52 8.96 21.15
N ALA A 299 18.46 8.68 20.24
CA ALA A 299 18.83 9.62 19.20
C ALA A 299 17.56 10.01 18.40
N PRO A 300 17.42 11.27 17.98
CA PRO A 300 16.30 11.67 17.13
C PRO A 300 16.29 10.78 15.87
N PRO A 301 15.11 10.32 15.43
CA PRO A 301 15.01 9.50 14.24
C PRO A 301 15.60 10.25 13.04
N PRO A 302 16.17 9.55 12.04
CA PRO A 302 16.61 10.17 10.80
C PRO A 302 15.43 10.93 10.16
N PRO A 303 15.68 11.99 9.37
CA PRO A 303 14.64 12.82 8.81
C PRO A 303 13.67 11.99 7.95
N ALA A 304 12.46 11.76 8.49
CA ALA A 304 11.42 10.92 7.91
C ALA A 304 10.96 11.38 6.51
N ALA A 305 11.22 12.64 6.15
CA ALA A 305 10.88 13.21 4.85
C ALA A 305 11.53 12.48 3.66
N ALA A 306 12.69 11.84 3.84
CA ALA A 306 13.36 11.11 2.77
C ALA A 306 12.66 9.78 2.41
N ARG A 307 11.89 9.18 3.33
CA ARG A 307 11.24 7.87 3.12
C ARG A 307 9.90 7.95 2.39
N MET A 308 9.10 9.00 2.62
CA MET A 308 7.85 9.16 1.88
C MET A 308 8.12 9.36 0.39
N ARG A 309 9.17 10.11 0.02
CA ARG A 309 9.52 10.37 -1.40
C ARG A 309 9.79 9.11 -2.21
N SER A 310 10.57 8.16 -1.68
CA SER A 310 10.87 6.92 -2.41
C SER A 310 9.63 6.07 -2.69
N PHE A 311 8.57 6.20 -1.89
CA PHE A 311 7.36 5.42 -2.08
C PHE A 311 6.44 6.02 -3.15
N PHE A 312 6.31 7.35 -3.21
CA PHE A 312 5.44 8.02 -4.19
C PHE A 312 6.07 8.14 -5.59
N ASP A 313 7.41 8.13 -5.70
CA ASP A 313 8.08 8.27 -6.99
C ASP A 313 8.02 7.00 -7.88
N SER A 314 7.52 5.87 -7.37
CA SER A 314 7.61 4.57 -8.08
C SER A 314 6.54 4.32 -9.16
N ASP A 315 5.44 5.08 -9.20
CA ASP A 315 4.28 4.76 -10.07
C ASP A 315 4.05 5.72 -11.26
N SER A 316 4.95 6.67 -11.55
CA SER A 316 4.69 7.74 -12.55
C SER A 316 5.21 7.52 -13.98
N ASP A 317 5.91 6.42 -14.31
CA ASP A 317 6.60 6.30 -15.62
C ASP A 317 5.97 5.33 -16.65
N SER A 318 4.72 4.90 -16.47
CA SER A 318 4.08 3.92 -17.37
C SER A 318 3.07 4.50 -18.35
N ASP A 319 3.40 5.58 -19.07
CA ASP A 319 2.61 5.98 -20.23
C ASP A 319 3.44 6.78 -21.26
N SER A 320 4.23 6.06 -22.07
CA SER A 320 4.79 6.55 -23.33
C SER A 320 5.46 5.42 -24.12
N SER A 321 4.69 4.68 -24.94
CA SER A 321 5.09 4.12 -26.25
C SER A 321 3.97 3.33 -26.90
#